data_AF-A0A944LIV0-F1
#
_entry.id   AF-A0A944LIV0-F1
#
_cell.length_a   1.000
_cell.length_b   1.000
_cell.length_c   1.000
_cell.angle_alpha   90.00
_cell.angle_beta   90.00
_cell.angle_gamma   90.00
#
_symmetry.space_group_name_H-M   'P 1'
#
loop_
_entity.id
_entity.type
_entity.pdbx_description
1 polymer ?
#
loop_
_entity_poly.entity_id
_entity_poly.type
_entity_poly.pdbx_seq_one_letter_code
_entity_poly.pdbx_strand_id
1 'polypeptide(L)'
;MGIEPDGGTTAGGSGDAGTGSGAEVPETPETVEHIADELRDEIRLGHVEDDVSHVLEERLDKAGIEMRPEDVDDLAEEIERDAST
;
A
#
# COMPACT_ATOMS: atom_id res chain seq x y z
N MET A 1 -35.35 -57.25 9.80
CA MET A 1 -34.28 -56.94 10.78
C MET A 1 -33.22 -56.18 10.01
N GLY A 2 -33.01 -54.90 10.32
CA GLY A 2 -32.12 -54.01 9.58
C GLY A 2 -32.77 -52.64 9.34
N ILE A 3 -32.65 -51.80 10.36
CA ILE A 3 -33.08 -50.42 10.53
C ILE A 3 -32.30 -49.44 9.64
N GLU A 4 -33.07 -48.55 9.01
CA GLU A 4 -32.91 -47.07 8.84
C GLU A 4 -31.81 -46.44 7.95
N PRO A 5 -32.20 -45.44 7.11
CA PRO A 5 -31.29 -44.55 6.38
C PRO A 5 -31.09 -43.24 7.17
N ASP A 6 -29.90 -43.04 7.73
CA ASP A 6 -29.52 -41.76 8.32
C ASP A 6 -28.71 -40.92 7.33
N GLY A 7 -29.33 -39.83 6.92
CA GLY A 7 -28.75 -38.78 6.12
C GLY A 7 -27.71 -37.95 6.86
N GLY A 8 -26.91 -37.24 6.07
CA GLY A 8 -25.93 -36.28 6.57
C GLY A 8 -24.95 -35.86 5.49
N THR A 9 -25.44 -35.53 4.29
CA THR A 9 -24.59 -34.97 3.23
C THR A 9 -24.17 -33.56 3.64
N THR A 10 -22.89 -33.47 3.99
CA THR A 10 -21.98 -32.31 3.87
C THR A 10 -22.64 -30.95 4.04
N ALA A 11 -22.43 -30.34 5.22
CA ALA A 11 -22.48 -28.91 5.35
C ALA A 11 -21.50 -28.29 4.34
N GLY A 12 -22.02 -27.86 3.19
CA GLY A 12 -21.37 -26.91 2.32
C GLY A 12 -21.34 -25.60 3.07
N GLY A 13 -20.25 -25.36 3.80
CA GLY A 13 -19.90 -24.00 4.16
C GLY A 13 -19.72 -23.24 2.86
N SER A 14 -20.68 -22.38 2.52
CA SER A 14 -20.43 -21.32 1.56
C SER A 14 -19.23 -20.56 2.08
N GLY A 15 -18.07 -20.83 1.47
CA GLY A 15 -16.96 -19.91 1.50
C GLY A 15 -17.46 -18.63 0.86
N ASP A 16 -17.97 -17.74 1.70
CA ASP A 16 -17.93 -16.33 1.41
C ASP A 16 -16.44 -15.98 1.40
N ALA A 17 -15.82 -16.19 0.23
CA ALA A 17 -14.59 -15.54 -0.12
C ALA A 17 -14.96 -14.07 -0.29
N GLY A 18 -15.13 -13.41 0.85
CA GLY A 18 -15.18 -11.97 0.96
C GLY A 18 -13.90 -11.44 0.34
N THR A 19 -14.08 -10.97 -0.88
CA THR A 19 -13.08 -10.34 -1.73
C THR A 19 -12.22 -9.36 -0.92
N GLY A 20 -10.92 -9.45 -1.12
CA GLY A 20 -9.92 -8.68 -0.38
C GLY A 20 -10.13 -7.17 -0.50
N SER A 21 -9.96 -6.50 0.64
CA SER A 21 -9.51 -5.12 0.75
C SER A 21 -8.98 -4.90 2.17
N GLY A 22 -7.98 -5.68 2.50
CA GLY A 22 -7.00 -5.34 3.51
C GLY A 22 -5.71 -5.79 2.88
N ALA A 23 -5.09 -4.92 2.06
CA ALA A 23 -3.75 -5.17 1.58
C ALA A 23 -2.92 -5.39 2.84
N GLU A 24 -2.62 -6.66 3.12
CA GLU A 24 -1.50 -7.03 3.94
C GLU A 24 -0.33 -6.50 3.13
N VAL A 25 0.05 -5.24 3.35
CA VAL A 25 1.24 -4.65 2.73
C VAL A 25 2.34 -5.59 3.23
N PRO A 26 2.90 -6.48 2.39
CA PRO A 26 4.08 -7.18 2.83
C PRO A 26 5.04 -6.06 3.22
N GLU A 27 5.67 -6.17 4.40
CA GLU A 27 6.71 -5.23 4.85
C GLU A 27 7.89 -5.38 3.86
N THR A 28 7.71 -4.85 2.66
CA THR A 28 8.73 -4.69 1.67
C THR A 28 9.71 -3.71 2.26
N PRO A 29 11.03 -3.90 2.04
CA PRO A 29 11.97 -2.86 2.42
C PRO A 29 11.44 -1.54 1.85
N GLU A 30 11.28 -0.53 2.69
CA GLU A 30 10.93 0.83 2.27
C GLU A 30 11.99 1.21 1.24
N THR A 31 11.62 1.18 -0.04
CA THR A 31 12.48 1.57 -1.16
C THR A 31 12.06 2.95 -1.60
N VAL A 32 12.96 3.66 -2.30
CA VAL A 32 12.66 4.97 -2.87
C VAL A 32 11.36 4.95 -3.68
N GLU A 33 11.18 3.93 -4.52
CA GLU A 33 9.98 3.77 -5.34
C GLU A 33 8.72 3.54 -4.51
N HIS A 34 8.81 2.78 -3.41
CA HIS A 34 7.68 2.54 -2.51
C HIS A 34 7.26 3.82 -1.79
N ILE A 35 8.23 4.54 -1.22
CA ILE A 35 8.00 5.82 -0.54
C ILE A 35 7.40 6.84 -1.52
N ALA A 36 7.88 6.88 -2.76
CA ALA A 36 7.35 7.73 -3.81
C ALA A 36 5.91 7.36 -4.21
N ASP A 37 5.57 6.07 -4.24
CA ASP A 37 4.20 5.60 -4.51
C ASP A 37 3.24 5.99 -3.38
N GLU A 38 3.63 5.76 -2.13
CA GLU A 38 2.84 6.15 -0.96
C GLU A 38 2.62 7.67 -0.91
N LEU A 39 3.67 8.44 -1.18
CA LEU A 39 3.59 9.91 -1.18
C LEU A 39 2.68 10.42 -2.31
N ARG A 40 2.72 9.80 -3.50
CA ARG A 40 1.78 10.10 -4.59
C ARG A 40 0.32 9.91 -4.17
N ASP A 41 0.03 8.80 -3.48
CA ASP A 41 -1.32 8.52 -3.01
C ASP A 41 -1.77 9.48 -1.91
N GLU A 42 -0.86 9.88 -1.01
CA GLU A 42 -1.15 10.89 0.01
C GLU A 42 -1.44 12.27 -0.57
N ILE A 43 -0.70 12.69 -1.60
CA ILE A 43 -0.97 13.95 -2.31
C ILE A 43 -2.35 13.89 -2.97
N ARG A 44 -2.68 12.79 -3.65
CA ARG A 44 -4.01 12.60 -4.28
C ARG A 44 -5.14 12.64 -3.27
N LEU A 45 -4.90 12.15 -2.05
CA LEU A 45 -5.86 12.18 -0.95
C LEU A 45 -5.93 13.56 -0.25
N GLY A 46 -5.01 14.47 -0.57
CA GLY A 46 -4.89 15.79 0.04
C GLY A 46 -4.31 15.75 1.46
N HIS A 47 -3.50 14.74 1.78
CA HIS A 47 -2.88 14.55 3.09
C HIS A 47 -1.48 15.17 3.21
N VAL A 48 -0.92 15.67 2.11
CA VAL A 48 0.35 16.39 2.12
C VAL A 48 0.06 17.90 2.22
N GLU A 49 0.33 18.47 3.40
CA GLU A 49 0.19 19.91 3.66
C GLU A 49 1.50 20.68 3.49
N ASP A 50 2.64 19.99 3.57
CA ASP A 50 3.98 20.55 3.46
C ASP A 50 4.60 20.29 2.07
N ASP A 51 5.79 20.83 1.81
CA ASP A 51 6.45 20.64 0.52
C ASP A 51 6.79 19.15 0.30
N VAL A 52 6.50 18.63 -0.91
CA VAL A 52 6.70 17.21 -1.24
C VAL A 52 8.15 16.78 -1.08
N SER A 53 9.12 17.64 -1.42
CA SER A 53 10.54 17.36 -1.23
C SER A 53 10.93 17.23 0.24
N HIS A 54 10.33 18.03 1.13
CA HIS A 54 10.58 17.94 2.57
C HIS A 54 10.03 16.63 3.15
N VAL A 55 8.80 16.27 2.78
CA VAL A 55 8.19 15.00 3.24
C VAL A 55 8.95 13.80 2.69
N LEU A 56 9.38 13.85 1.42
CA LEU A 56 10.16 12.79 0.80
C LEU A 56 11.52 12.61 1.48
N GLU A 57 12.23 13.70 1.77
CA GLU A 57 13.50 13.67 2.51
C GLU A 57 13.33 13.02 3.88
N GLU A 58 12.30 13.41 4.64
CA GLU A 58 12.02 12.84 5.97
C GLU A 58 11.79 11.32 5.90
N ARG A 59 11.07 10.85 4.88
CA ARG A 59 10.80 9.42 4.71
C ARG A 59 12.02 8.64 4.25
N LEU A 60 12.82 9.21 3.35
CA LEU A 60 14.07 8.59 2.92
C LEU A 60 15.04 8.45 4.11
N ASP A 61 15.20 9.48 4.93
CA ASP A 61 16.04 9.44 6.14
C ASP A 61 15.52 8.39 7.14
N LYS A 62 14.20 8.34 7.36
CA LYS A 62 13.56 7.34 8.23
C LYS A 62 13.77 5.91 7.75
N ALA A 63 13.75 5.69 6.43
CA ALA A 63 14.05 4.40 5.80
C ALA A 63 15.56 4.09 5.75
N GLY A 64 16.42 5.04 6.16
CA GLY A 64 17.88 4.90 6.10
C GLY A 64 18.44 4.97 4.68
N ILE A 65 17.72 5.62 3.76
CA ILE A 65 18.11 5.81 2.37
C ILE A 65 18.78 7.17 2.22
N GLU A 66 20.08 7.15 1.90
CA GLU A 66 20.81 8.37 1.57
C GLU A 66 20.60 8.73 0.10
N MET A 67 19.99 9.90 -0.14
CA MET A 67 19.79 10.48 -1.46
C MET A 67 20.33 11.91 -1.46
N ARG A 68 20.83 12.39 -2.60
CA ARG A 68 21.31 13.77 -2.68
C ARG A 68 20.10 14.71 -2.77
N PRO A 69 20.15 15.91 -2.16
CA PRO A 69 19.01 16.82 -2.15
C PRO A 69 18.54 17.18 -3.56
N GLU A 70 19.46 17.31 -4.53
CA GLU A 70 19.08 17.53 -5.93
C GLU A 70 18.25 16.38 -6.53
N ASP A 71 18.56 15.13 -6.18
CA ASP A 71 17.81 13.98 -6.67
C ASP A 71 16.45 13.87 -5.95
N VAL A 72 16.38 14.28 -4.68
CA VAL A 72 15.14 14.35 -3.89
C VAL A 72 14.19 15.39 -4.51
N ASP A 73 14.69 16.58 -4.85
CA ASP A 73 13.91 17.63 -5.50
C ASP A 73 13.37 17.15 -6.86
N ASP A 74 14.22 16.53 -7.69
CA ASP A 74 13.82 15.97 -8.98
C ASP A 74 12.71 14.91 -8.82
N LEU A 75 12.87 13.98 -7.86
CA LEU A 75 11.88 12.94 -7.58
C LEU A 75 10.56 13.51 -7.01
N ALA A 76 10.63 14.52 -6.17
CA ALA A 76 9.46 15.21 -5.64
C ALA A 76 8.65 15.86 -6.77
N GLU A 77 9.31 16.53 -7.73
CA GLU A 77 8.64 17.09 -8.90
C GLU A 77 7.94 16.01 -9.75
N GLU A 78 8.54 14.83 -9.91
CA GLU A 78 7.93 13.71 -10.62
C GLU A 78 6.67 13.19 -9.90
N ILE A 79 6.76 13.03 -8.58
CA ILE A 79 5.65 12.62 -7.72
C ILE A 79 4.46 13.59 -7.82
N GLU A 80 4.71 14.88 -7.73
CA GLU A 80 3.65 15.90 -7.84
C GLU A 80 2.96 15.88 -9.20
N ARG A 81 3.75 15.76 -10.28
CA ARG A 81 3.23 15.69 -11.65
C ARG A 81 2.34 14.46 -11.85
N ASP A 82 2.77 13.30 -11.35
CA ASP A 82 2.00 12.05 -11.39
C ASP A 82 0.74 12.07 -10.51
N ALA A 83 0.79 12.77 -9.37
CA ALA A 83 -0.34 12.91 -8.47
C ALA A 83 -1.42 13.84 -9.03
N SER A 84 -1.05 14.78 -9.90
CA SER A 84 -1.93 15.82 -10.46
C SER A 84 -2.67 15.41 -11.76
N THR A 85 -2.48 14.20 -12.29
CA THR A 85 -3.07 13.75 -13.57
C THR A 85 -4.49 13.21 -13.49
#